data_AF-J1I5G0-F1
#
_entry.id   AF-J1I5G0-F1
#
_cell.length_a   1.000
_cell.length_b   1.000
_cell.length_c   1.000
_cell.angle_alpha   90.00
_cell.angle_beta   90.00
_cell.angle_gamma   90.00
#
_symmetry.space_group_name_H-M   'P 1'
#
loop_
_entity.id
_entity.type
_entity.pdbx_description
1 polymer ?
#
loop_
_entity_poly.entity_id
_entity_poly.type
_entity_poly.pdbx_seq_one_letter_code
_entity_poly.pdbx_strand_id
1 'polypeptide(L)'
;MKKLYLSCLLMLLSFGMASAQDLQDSFELYFEFNRAILKQESKTQIDSFLEATKGRRLAVRIAGYTCDIGTENYNMGLSERRAESAFEYLKEVGEPEDKMELFFYGEKDLKYGQGGVAENRRVYFLFTLEDDDRDTLLQKGCLEVFVEKGTFKPKKNKDITFTYKSLSTAREVAQAGIKMEDENGKGVYANAIAYFDAKVDGNALKAGKTLKVKMPAVGQDAEGFMLYTGVDNGGTITWKSTGKPCGSLVKEGDCSTYNFEMEVNGYCGCLKPRACEEDCSEDPFGGERLPNLESADIRYSSEGSVAQIKNGTYTQDIANMDVQVVDEPNKESDCDICDQFQYGIATEDWFPAFANMNDSKNVIVKAKNSAGEAQQGDGNRGMRIMLPRDKVTETNPVLLTGRLTKQGYMKWETSKYEQATCLGPINCDYIVFDVPATGNYKLGEWNENPDAAGEDTYVLKTRVLRNSTILVANKKTGYVYRAKNVTRKGKTRTKEYHIRQDENMDDIIVLQRYQHKKKAEKKRYAEVKLTDLKYKKKKKMYVLRKRTSKKIKEWDEMDLNLCK
;
A
#
# COMPACT_ATOMS: atom_id res chain seq x y z
N MET A 1 1.54 -44.90 -60.08
CA MET A 1 0.41 -44.26 -59.36
C MET A 1 0.97 -43.77 -58.03
N LYS A 2 1.15 -42.45 -57.88
CA LYS A 2 0.26 -41.54 -57.11
C LYS A 2 0.39 -41.83 -55.61
N LYS A 3 0.58 -40.90 -54.66
CA LYS A 3 0.63 -39.43 -54.58
C LYS A 3 0.79 -39.16 -53.05
N LEU A 4 1.19 -37.94 -52.66
CA LEU A 4 1.25 -37.39 -51.28
C LEU A 4 2.47 -37.74 -50.39
N TYR A 5 3.59 -37.04 -50.64
CA TYR A 5 4.54 -36.62 -49.59
C TYR A 5 4.94 -35.14 -49.83
N LEU A 6 3.94 -34.30 -50.08
CA LEU A 6 4.14 -32.89 -50.45
C LEU A 6 3.05 -32.00 -49.83
N SER A 7 3.03 -31.85 -48.50
CA SER A 7 2.16 -30.84 -47.86
C SER A 7 2.52 -30.43 -46.42
N CYS A 8 3.78 -30.48 -45.96
CA CYS A 8 4.13 -29.91 -44.64
C CYS A 8 5.51 -29.23 -44.56
N LEU A 9 6.17 -28.97 -45.69
CA LEU A 9 7.44 -28.22 -45.75
C LEU A 9 7.28 -26.86 -46.45
N LEU A 10 6.08 -26.26 -46.33
CA LEU A 10 5.69 -25.01 -47.01
C LEU A 10 4.88 -24.11 -46.06
N MET A 11 5.32 -24.04 -44.80
CA MET A 11 4.78 -23.14 -43.77
C MET A 11 5.90 -22.60 -42.86
N LEU A 12 7.05 -22.25 -43.46
CA LEU A 12 8.18 -21.57 -42.80
C LEU A 12 8.70 -20.37 -43.63
N LEU A 13 7.86 -19.80 -44.49
CA LEU A 13 8.19 -18.61 -45.30
C LEU A 13 7.08 -17.55 -45.23
N SER A 14 6.63 -17.25 -44.03
CA SER A 14 5.85 -16.04 -43.74
C SER A 14 6.21 -15.49 -42.37
N PHE A 15 7.51 -15.38 -42.08
CA PHE A 15 7.95 -14.25 -41.28
C PHE A 15 7.87 -13.06 -42.21
N GLY A 16 6.84 -12.23 -42.01
CA GLY A 16 6.79 -10.91 -42.60
C GLY A 16 8.06 -10.19 -42.18
N MET A 17 9.00 -10.05 -43.10
CA MET A 17 9.94 -8.94 -43.05
C MET A 17 9.07 -7.69 -43.13
N ALA A 18 8.86 -7.05 -41.99
CA ALA A 18 8.58 -5.64 -41.97
C ALA A 18 9.72 -5.00 -42.76
N SER A 19 9.44 -4.62 -44.01
CA SER A 19 10.37 -3.82 -44.79
C SER A 19 10.60 -2.54 -43.99
N ALA A 20 11.79 -2.41 -43.42
CA ALA A 20 12.36 -1.09 -43.24
C ALA A 20 12.22 -0.41 -44.61
N GLN A 21 11.45 0.66 -44.66
CA GLN A 21 11.14 1.32 -45.91
C GLN A 21 12.35 2.18 -46.23
N ASP A 22 13.33 1.60 -46.93
CA ASP A 22 14.58 2.29 -47.26
C ASP A 22 14.28 3.60 -48.01
N LEU A 23 14.92 4.68 -47.58
CA LEU A 23 14.82 5.97 -48.25
C LEU A 23 15.67 5.95 -49.52
N GLN A 24 15.07 6.32 -50.65
CA GLN A 24 15.79 6.46 -51.91
C GLN A 24 16.04 7.94 -52.21
N ASP A 25 17.27 8.25 -52.59
CA ASP A 25 17.66 9.57 -53.08
C ASP A 25 18.58 9.41 -54.29
N SER A 26 18.56 10.36 -55.22
CA SER A 26 19.21 10.19 -56.52
C SER A 26 19.67 11.50 -57.15
N PHE A 27 20.72 11.42 -57.95
CA PHE A 27 21.16 12.54 -58.78
C PHE A 27 21.84 12.05 -60.07
N GLU A 28 22.02 12.97 -61.01
CA GLU A 28 22.66 12.71 -62.30
C GLU A 28 23.95 13.52 -62.43
N LEU A 29 24.97 12.90 -62.99
CA LEU A 29 26.22 13.53 -63.40
C LEU A 29 26.32 13.51 -64.92
N TYR A 30 26.80 14.61 -65.51
CA TYR A 30 26.86 14.76 -66.96
C TYR A 30 28.28 14.71 -67.51
N PHE A 31 28.41 14.20 -68.73
CA PHE A 31 29.68 14.00 -69.41
C PHE A 31 29.75 14.76 -70.73
N GLU A 32 30.96 15.15 -71.10
CA GLU A 32 31.23 15.71 -72.42
C GLU A 32 31.08 14.66 -73.52
N PHE A 33 30.91 15.14 -74.75
CA PHE A 33 30.80 14.30 -75.93
C PHE A 33 32.04 13.41 -76.07
N ASN A 34 31.85 12.10 -76.27
CA ASN A 34 32.93 11.11 -76.38
C ASN A 34 33.92 11.13 -75.18
N ARG A 35 33.47 11.51 -73.99
CA ARG A 35 34.29 11.48 -72.76
C ARG A 35 33.64 10.62 -71.68
N ALA A 36 34.50 9.99 -70.88
CA ALA A 36 34.16 9.22 -69.68
C ALA A 36 34.89 9.73 -68.42
N ILE A 37 35.52 10.90 -68.49
CA ILE A 37 36.24 11.50 -67.36
C ILE A 37 35.26 12.35 -66.55
N LEU A 38 35.20 12.13 -65.23
CA LEU A 38 34.45 12.97 -64.32
C LEU A 38 35.03 14.39 -64.26
N LYS A 39 34.17 15.41 -64.29
CA LYS A 39 34.56 16.79 -64.06
C LYS A 39 34.77 17.03 -62.56
N GLN A 40 35.54 18.08 -62.22
CA GLN A 40 35.73 18.49 -60.83
C GLN A 40 34.40 18.82 -60.14
N GLU A 41 33.47 19.47 -60.85
CA GLU A 41 32.12 19.76 -60.35
C GLU A 41 31.34 18.48 -60.00
N SER A 42 31.47 17.44 -60.84
CA SER A 42 30.84 16.13 -60.61
C SER A 42 31.39 15.46 -59.35
N LYS A 43 32.72 15.56 -59.14
CA LYS A 43 33.37 15.07 -57.91
C LYS A 43 32.85 15.81 -56.66
N THR A 44 32.79 17.13 -56.70
CA THR A 44 32.24 17.96 -55.60
C THR A 44 30.79 17.59 -55.27
N GLN A 45 29.97 17.32 -56.29
CA GLN A 45 28.57 16.90 -56.10
C GLN A 45 28.48 15.54 -55.41
N ILE A 46 29.31 14.57 -55.82
CA ILE A 46 29.41 13.26 -55.16
C ILE A 46 29.82 13.45 -53.69
N ASP A 47 30.90 14.18 -53.42
CA ASP A 47 31.44 14.37 -52.06
C ASP A 47 30.41 15.01 -51.12
N SER A 48 29.69 16.03 -51.62
CA SER A 48 28.64 16.72 -50.86
C SER A 48 27.52 15.76 -50.47
N PHE A 49 27.13 14.87 -51.38
CA PHE A 49 26.10 13.87 -51.12
C PHE A 49 26.58 12.79 -50.14
N LEU A 50 27.83 12.31 -50.29
CA LEU A 50 28.42 11.32 -49.40
C LEU A 50 28.56 11.85 -47.96
N GLU A 51 28.92 13.11 -47.77
CA GLU A 51 28.99 13.67 -46.42
C GLU A 51 27.59 13.84 -45.81
N ALA A 52 26.59 14.29 -46.59
CA ALA A 52 25.21 14.44 -46.11
C ALA A 52 24.53 13.11 -45.72
N THR A 53 24.96 11.99 -46.29
CA THR A 53 24.37 10.66 -46.08
C THR A 53 25.25 9.70 -45.27
N LYS A 54 26.31 10.23 -44.66
CA LYS A 54 27.31 9.45 -43.92
C LYS A 54 26.67 8.59 -42.82
N GLY A 55 27.05 7.32 -42.77
CA GLY A 55 26.53 6.35 -41.80
C GLY A 55 25.13 5.81 -42.07
N ARG A 56 24.47 6.25 -43.17
CA ARG A 56 23.11 5.81 -43.53
C ARG A 56 23.04 5.02 -44.83
N ARG A 57 24.13 4.91 -45.60
CA ARG A 57 24.10 4.27 -46.92
C ARG A 57 24.04 2.75 -46.80
N LEU A 58 22.99 2.17 -47.39
CA LEU A 58 22.77 0.73 -47.51
C LEU A 58 23.32 0.21 -48.83
N ALA A 59 23.01 0.88 -49.94
CA ALA A 59 23.48 0.53 -51.28
C ALA A 59 23.54 1.75 -52.22
N VAL A 60 24.36 1.65 -53.26
CA VAL A 60 24.49 2.64 -54.33
C VAL A 60 24.39 1.95 -55.68
N ARG A 61 23.44 2.37 -56.52
CA ARG A 61 23.41 1.94 -57.93
C ARG A 61 23.94 3.05 -58.82
N ILE A 62 24.83 2.67 -59.73
CA ILE A 62 25.50 3.58 -60.66
C ILE A 62 25.16 3.12 -62.07
N ALA A 63 24.36 3.90 -62.79
CA ALA A 63 23.88 3.55 -64.12
C ALA A 63 24.40 4.52 -65.18
N GLY A 64 25.18 4.02 -66.14
CA GLY A 64 25.71 4.80 -67.26
C GLY A 64 24.79 4.85 -68.48
N TYR A 65 24.72 6.02 -69.12
CA TYR A 65 23.93 6.27 -70.33
C TYR A 65 24.71 7.10 -71.37
N THR A 66 24.28 7.02 -72.63
CA THR A 66 24.77 7.85 -73.74
C THR A 66 23.62 8.53 -74.49
N CYS A 67 23.97 9.48 -75.34
CA CYS A 67 23.08 9.92 -76.41
C CYS A 67 23.00 8.86 -77.52
N ASP A 68 22.13 9.09 -78.50
CA ASP A 68 21.88 8.28 -79.70
C ASP A 68 22.90 8.49 -80.84
N ILE A 69 23.92 9.32 -80.61
CA ILE A 69 25.00 9.55 -81.57
C ILE A 69 26.07 8.48 -81.39
N GLY A 70 26.07 7.48 -82.26
CA GLY A 70 27.09 6.42 -82.29
C GLY A 70 26.51 5.09 -82.79
N THR A 71 27.34 4.03 -82.79
CA THR A 71 26.82 2.67 -82.92
C THR A 71 26.40 2.16 -81.54
N GLU A 72 25.40 1.29 -81.49
CA GLU A 72 24.92 0.68 -80.23
C GLU A 72 26.06 0.09 -79.40
N ASN A 73 26.97 -0.66 -80.03
CA ASN A 73 28.14 -1.26 -79.37
C ASN A 73 29.09 -0.21 -78.79
N TYR A 74 29.32 0.87 -79.53
CA TYR A 74 30.17 1.95 -79.06
C TYR A 74 29.53 2.70 -77.89
N ASN A 75 28.23 2.98 -77.98
CA ASN A 75 27.44 3.63 -76.94
C ASN A 75 27.36 2.78 -75.68
N MET A 76 27.24 1.45 -75.82
CA MET A 76 27.32 0.51 -74.71
C MET A 76 28.67 0.62 -73.98
N GLY A 77 29.79 0.47 -74.69
CA GLY A 77 31.11 0.56 -74.06
C GLY A 77 31.43 1.97 -73.52
N LEU A 78 30.86 3.03 -74.09
CA LEU A 78 31.01 4.38 -73.54
C LEU A 78 30.19 4.57 -72.25
N SER A 79 29.01 3.98 -72.15
CA SER A 79 28.21 3.99 -70.92
C SER A 79 28.87 3.21 -69.78
N GLU A 80 29.49 2.06 -70.09
CA GLU A 80 30.28 1.26 -69.16
C GLU A 80 31.44 2.07 -68.58
N ARG A 81 32.32 2.63 -69.44
CA ARG A 81 33.46 3.45 -68.98
C ARG A 81 33.05 4.65 -68.13
N ARG A 82 31.88 5.24 -68.37
CA ARG A 82 31.35 6.35 -67.56
C ARG A 82 30.90 5.88 -66.17
N ALA A 83 30.18 4.77 -66.11
CA ALA A 83 29.78 4.17 -64.85
C ALA A 83 31.01 3.73 -64.04
N GLU A 84 31.99 3.08 -64.68
CA GLU A 84 33.27 2.69 -64.05
C GLU A 84 34.03 3.89 -63.49
N SER A 85 34.12 5.00 -64.24
CA SER A 85 34.75 6.24 -63.77
C SER A 85 34.10 6.81 -62.50
N ALA A 86 32.76 6.72 -62.42
CA ALA A 86 31.99 7.06 -61.23
C ALA A 86 32.23 6.09 -60.05
N PHE A 87 32.26 4.80 -60.33
CA PHE A 87 32.49 3.73 -59.36
C PHE A 87 33.88 3.79 -58.75
N GLU A 88 34.91 3.94 -59.57
CA GLU A 88 36.30 4.08 -59.10
C GLU A 88 36.47 5.32 -58.23
N TYR A 89 35.79 6.41 -58.57
CA TYR A 89 35.81 7.60 -57.73
C TYR A 89 35.11 7.37 -56.38
N LEU A 90 33.94 6.73 -56.35
CA LEU A 90 33.27 6.36 -55.08
C LEU A 90 34.15 5.46 -54.20
N LYS A 91 34.86 4.51 -54.81
CA LYS A 91 35.82 3.64 -54.14
C LYS A 91 37.01 4.44 -53.58
N GLU A 92 37.55 5.39 -54.34
CA GLU A 92 38.64 6.28 -53.93
C GLU A 92 38.29 7.09 -52.68
N VAL A 93 37.06 7.61 -52.61
CA VAL A 93 36.56 8.40 -51.47
C VAL A 93 36.02 7.54 -50.31
N GLY A 94 36.13 6.21 -50.42
CA GLY A 94 35.92 5.27 -49.32
C GLY A 94 34.55 4.60 -49.25
N GLU A 95 33.75 4.63 -50.32
CA GLU A 95 32.52 3.83 -50.37
C GLU A 95 32.85 2.33 -50.57
N PRO A 96 32.30 1.42 -49.75
CA PRO A 96 32.59 -0.01 -49.85
C PRO A 96 32.09 -0.63 -51.16
N GLU A 97 32.94 -1.41 -51.81
CA GLU A 97 32.65 -2.05 -53.11
C GLU A 97 31.42 -2.98 -53.06
N ASP A 98 31.24 -3.67 -51.94
CA ASP A 98 30.12 -4.59 -51.69
C ASP A 98 28.75 -3.91 -51.58
N LYS A 99 28.72 -2.57 -51.46
CA LYS A 99 27.49 -1.76 -51.45
C LYS A 99 27.18 -1.12 -52.81
N MET A 100 28.04 -1.30 -53.81
CA MET A 100 27.90 -0.62 -55.10
C MET A 100 27.51 -1.59 -56.22
N GLU A 101 26.50 -1.22 -57.01
CA GLU A 101 26.07 -1.96 -58.18
C GLU A 101 26.26 -1.12 -59.45
N LEU A 102 26.92 -1.69 -60.45
CA LEU A 102 27.19 -1.04 -61.73
C LEU A 102 26.22 -1.50 -62.81
N PHE A 103 25.64 -0.56 -63.55
CA PHE A 103 24.78 -0.83 -64.69
C PHE A 103 25.15 0.07 -65.88
N PHE A 104 24.93 -0.44 -67.09
CA PHE A 104 25.21 0.27 -68.34
C PHE A 104 24.10 0.00 -69.35
N TYR A 105 23.57 1.06 -69.94
CA TYR A 105 22.39 0.98 -70.80
C TYR A 105 22.65 1.47 -72.23
N GLY A 106 23.84 2.01 -72.51
CA GLY A 106 24.14 2.66 -73.78
C GLY A 106 23.09 3.73 -74.11
N GLU A 107 22.49 3.63 -75.29
CA GLU A 107 21.46 4.54 -75.80
C GLU A 107 20.02 4.06 -75.57
N LYS A 108 19.81 2.95 -74.83
CA LYS A 108 18.50 2.27 -74.73
C LYS A 108 17.45 2.98 -73.86
N ASP A 109 17.79 4.12 -73.25
CA ASP A 109 16.89 4.88 -72.35
C ASP A 109 17.19 6.41 -72.37
N LEU A 110 16.83 7.03 -73.50
CA LEU A 110 16.98 8.46 -73.74
C LEU A 110 15.91 9.27 -72.97
N LYS A 111 16.16 9.52 -71.68
CA LYS A 111 15.31 10.35 -70.81
C LYS A 111 14.89 11.69 -71.42
N TYR A 112 15.76 12.32 -72.22
CA TYR A 112 15.51 13.64 -72.84
C TYR A 112 15.18 13.56 -74.34
N GLY A 113 14.85 12.37 -74.85
CA GLY A 113 14.62 12.12 -76.27
C GLY A 113 15.86 12.42 -77.13
N GLN A 114 15.70 12.41 -78.46
CA GLN A 114 16.81 12.63 -79.40
C GLN A 114 17.35 14.08 -79.40
N GLY A 115 16.55 15.05 -78.91
CA GLY A 115 16.96 16.45 -78.82
C GLY A 115 17.89 16.77 -77.64
N GLY A 116 17.83 15.98 -76.56
CA GLY A 116 18.62 16.16 -75.34
C GLY A 116 19.98 15.46 -75.39
N VAL A 117 20.74 15.67 -76.45
CA VAL A 117 22.01 14.97 -76.72
C VAL A 117 23.01 15.17 -75.57
N ALA A 118 23.01 16.33 -74.90
CA ALA A 118 23.94 16.61 -73.81
C ALA A 118 23.51 15.96 -72.49
N GLU A 119 22.23 16.03 -72.20
CA GLU A 119 21.59 15.57 -70.97
C GLU A 119 21.46 14.04 -70.95
N ASN A 120 21.44 13.39 -72.12
CA ASN A 120 21.51 11.93 -72.22
C ASN A 120 22.92 11.37 -71.96
N ARG A 121 23.97 12.20 -71.97
CA ARG A 121 25.33 11.78 -71.58
C ARG A 121 25.47 11.85 -70.06
N ARG A 122 24.84 10.91 -69.37
CA ARG A 122 24.74 10.94 -67.90
C ARG A 122 25.18 9.65 -67.23
N VAL A 123 25.53 9.76 -65.95
CA VAL A 123 25.51 8.67 -64.98
C VAL A 123 24.45 9.01 -63.94
N TYR A 124 23.53 8.08 -63.70
CA TYR A 124 22.50 8.19 -62.68
C TYR A 124 22.95 7.44 -61.43
N PHE A 125 22.91 8.10 -60.28
CA PHE A 125 23.11 7.48 -58.98
C PHE A 125 21.77 7.30 -58.30
N LEU A 126 21.54 6.11 -57.75
CA LEU A 126 20.44 5.84 -56.82
C LEU A 126 21.03 5.31 -55.52
N PHE A 127 20.91 6.11 -54.46
CA PHE A 127 21.31 5.73 -53.12
C PHE A 127 20.13 5.16 -52.36
N THR A 128 20.34 4.02 -51.75
CA THR A 128 19.41 3.41 -50.78
C THR A 128 19.95 3.72 -49.38
N LEU A 129 19.16 4.43 -48.58
CA LEU A 129 19.55 4.97 -47.28
C LEU A 129 18.68 4.37 -46.17
N GLU A 130 19.29 4.09 -45.02
CA GLU A 130 18.61 3.79 -43.77
C GLU A 130 17.85 5.03 -43.28
N ASP A 131 16.61 4.82 -42.83
CA ASP A 131 15.87 5.86 -42.12
C ASP A 131 16.51 6.07 -40.74
N ASP A 132 16.83 7.33 -40.47
CA ASP A 132 17.40 7.74 -39.19
C ASP A 132 16.37 7.75 -38.06
N ASP A 133 15.09 7.79 -38.42
CA ASP A 133 13.98 7.75 -37.47
C ASP A 133 13.39 6.34 -37.43
N ARG A 134 13.56 5.67 -36.29
CA ARG A 134 13.20 4.26 -36.10
C ARG A 134 12.41 4.06 -34.82
N ASP A 135 11.62 2.99 -34.82
CA ASP A 135 10.98 2.51 -33.60
C ASP A 135 12.06 2.26 -32.54
N THR A 136 11.88 2.87 -31.37
CA THR A 136 12.86 2.86 -30.30
C THR A 136 12.23 2.28 -29.04
N LEU A 137 12.75 1.15 -28.57
CA LEU A 137 12.36 0.55 -27.30
C LEU A 137 13.40 0.92 -26.23
N LEU A 138 12.94 1.61 -25.18
CA LEU A 138 13.74 1.96 -24.02
C LEU A 138 13.37 1.03 -22.87
N GLN A 139 14.33 0.34 -22.27
CA GLN A 139 14.06 -0.65 -21.23
C GLN A 139 15.03 -0.52 -20.06
N LYS A 140 14.48 -0.48 -18.85
CA LYS A 140 15.23 -0.52 -17.59
C LYS A 140 14.48 -1.38 -16.58
N GLY A 141 14.95 -2.61 -16.40
CA GLY A 141 14.20 -3.62 -15.64
C GLY A 141 12.83 -3.87 -16.28
N CYS A 142 11.77 -3.83 -15.49
CA CYS A 142 10.39 -4.01 -15.96
C CYS A 142 9.75 -2.75 -16.57
N LEU A 143 10.44 -1.60 -16.57
CA LEU A 143 9.96 -0.40 -17.25
C LEU A 143 10.34 -0.45 -18.74
N GLU A 144 9.33 -0.43 -19.61
CA GLU A 144 9.49 -0.31 -21.06
C GLU A 144 8.77 0.94 -21.57
N VAL A 145 9.45 1.72 -22.41
CA VAL A 145 8.84 2.83 -23.16
C VAL A 145 9.13 2.61 -24.64
N PHE A 146 8.07 2.37 -25.41
CA PHE A 146 8.14 2.22 -26.85
C PHE A 146 7.77 3.54 -27.53
N VAL A 147 8.75 4.08 -28.25
CA VAL A 147 8.66 5.30 -29.06
C VAL A 147 8.54 4.88 -30.52
N GLU A 148 7.35 5.05 -31.11
CA GLU A 148 7.15 4.76 -32.53
C GLU A 148 7.92 5.77 -33.39
N LYS A 149 8.39 5.37 -34.57
CA LYS A 149 8.95 6.31 -35.55
C LYS A 149 7.98 7.44 -35.87
N GLY A 150 8.51 8.64 -36.05
CA GLY A 150 7.76 9.86 -36.29
C GLY A 150 7.02 10.41 -35.07
N THR A 151 7.26 9.88 -33.86
CA THR A 151 6.70 10.43 -32.61
C THR A 151 7.18 11.86 -32.38
N PHE A 152 8.45 12.14 -32.67
CA PHE A 152 9.02 13.48 -32.59
C PHE A 152 9.25 13.98 -34.03
N LYS A 153 8.69 15.14 -34.38
CA LYS A 153 8.93 15.81 -35.67
C LYS A 153 9.17 17.29 -35.41
N PRO A 154 10.14 17.92 -36.10
CA PRO A 154 11.02 17.38 -37.16
C PRO A 154 12.25 16.61 -36.64
N LYS A 155 12.35 16.37 -35.32
CA LYS A 155 13.52 15.75 -34.68
C LYS A 155 13.39 14.24 -34.66
N LYS A 156 14.39 13.53 -35.18
CA LYS A 156 14.38 12.05 -35.27
C LYS A 156 14.80 11.43 -33.94
N ASN A 157 14.34 10.22 -33.66
CA ASN A 157 14.62 9.54 -32.39
C ASN A 157 16.12 9.43 -32.04
N LYS A 158 17.00 9.26 -33.04
CA LYS A 158 18.45 9.16 -32.82
C LYS A 158 19.12 10.43 -32.27
N ASP A 159 18.51 11.59 -32.49
CA ASP A 159 19.05 12.89 -32.09
C ASP A 159 18.57 13.29 -30.68
N ILE A 160 17.77 12.44 -30.03
CA ILE A 160 17.06 12.74 -28.79
C ILE A 160 17.73 12.02 -27.62
N THR A 161 17.89 12.74 -26.51
CA THR A 161 18.26 12.15 -25.22
C THR A 161 16.98 11.81 -24.44
N PHE A 162 16.84 10.53 -24.07
CA PHE A 162 15.72 10.03 -23.28
C PHE A 162 16.11 9.81 -21.83
N THR A 163 15.32 10.35 -20.90
CA THR A 163 15.42 10.08 -19.46
C THR A 163 14.16 9.36 -19.01
N TYR A 164 14.31 8.20 -18.36
CA TYR A 164 13.17 7.44 -17.87
C TYR A 164 13.51 6.67 -16.60
N LYS A 165 12.56 6.60 -15.67
CA LYS A 165 12.68 5.89 -14.39
C LYS A 165 11.31 5.52 -13.85
N SER A 166 11.24 4.43 -13.09
CA SER A 166 10.11 4.10 -12.23
C SER A 166 10.44 4.48 -10.80
N LEU A 167 9.43 4.85 -10.02
CA LEU A 167 9.54 5.05 -8.58
C LEU A 167 8.76 3.93 -7.88
N SER A 168 9.34 3.37 -6.82
CA SER A 168 8.86 2.19 -6.12
C SER A 168 8.90 2.31 -4.61
N THR A 169 9.45 3.39 -4.06
CA THR A 169 9.52 3.64 -2.61
C THR A 169 9.13 5.07 -2.25
N ALA A 170 8.57 5.26 -1.06
CA ALA A 170 8.24 6.57 -0.50
C ALA A 170 9.41 7.57 -0.58
N ARG A 171 10.63 7.08 -0.32
CA ARG A 171 11.86 7.87 -0.40
C ARG A 171 12.13 8.40 -1.81
N GLU A 172 11.95 7.58 -2.84
CA GLU A 172 12.13 7.98 -4.24
C GLU A 172 11.11 9.05 -4.66
N VAL A 173 9.86 8.93 -4.21
CA VAL A 173 8.79 9.91 -4.45
C VAL A 173 9.12 11.24 -3.78
N ALA A 174 9.56 11.22 -2.52
CA ALA A 174 9.97 12.42 -1.79
C ALA A 174 11.17 13.12 -2.45
N GLN A 175 12.19 12.35 -2.87
CA GLN A 175 13.36 12.88 -3.60
C GLN A 175 13.00 13.47 -4.97
N ALA A 176 11.91 13.01 -5.59
CA ALA A 176 11.40 13.55 -6.84
C ALA A 176 10.56 14.83 -6.68
N GLY A 177 10.32 15.31 -5.45
CA GLY A 177 9.49 16.50 -5.20
C GLY A 177 8.01 16.28 -5.51
N ILE A 178 7.53 15.03 -5.43
CA ILE A 178 6.15 14.68 -5.74
C ILE A 178 5.33 14.74 -4.45
N LYS A 179 4.25 15.53 -4.49
CA LYS A 179 3.20 15.55 -3.48
C LYS A 179 2.14 14.52 -3.86
N MET A 180 1.83 13.60 -2.95
CA MET A 180 0.88 12.50 -3.18
C MET A 180 -0.56 12.95 -2.94
N GLU A 181 -0.93 14.03 -3.63
CA GLU A 181 -2.26 14.64 -3.63
C GLU A 181 -2.69 14.94 -5.07
N ASP A 182 -3.99 14.84 -5.32
CA ASP A 182 -4.60 15.27 -6.58
C ASP A 182 -4.77 16.80 -6.66
N GLU A 183 -5.34 17.29 -7.76
CA GLU A 183 -5.54 18.72 -8.02
C GLU A 183 -6.47 19.42 -7.01
N ASN A 184 -7.23 18.66 -6.22
CA ASN A 184 -8.13 19.16 -5.19
C ASN A 184 -7.52 19.05 -3.78
N GLY A 185 -6.26 18.61 -3.67
CA GLY A 185 -5.58 18.36 -2.40
C GLY A 185 -5.99 17.06 -1.72
N LYS A 186 -6.71 16.16 -2.41
CA LYS A 186 -7.06 14.85 -1.84
C LYS A 186 -5.89 13.90 -1.97
N GLY A 187 -5.49 13.28 -0.87
CA GLY A 187 -4.41 12.29 -0.85
C GLY A 187 -4.67 11.11 -1.79
N VAL A 188 -3.61 10.54 -2.37
CA VAL A 188 -3.68 9.40 -3.30
C VAL A 188 -2.68 8.31 -2.94
N TYR A 189 -3.06 7.06 -3.25
CA TYR A 189 -2.17 5.91 -3.34
C TYR A 189 -1.63 5.73 -4.73
N ALA A 190 -0.42 5.21 -4.85
CA ALA A 190 0.16 4.72 -6.08
C ALA A 190 0.27 3.19 -6.05
N ASN A 191 0.03 2.54 -7.18
CA ASN A 191 0.53 1.19 -7.42
C ASN A 191 1.71 1.19 -8.37
N ALA A 192 1.90 2.27 -9.13
CA ALA A 192 2.97 2.41 -10.10
C ALA A 192 3.18 3.90 -10.41
N ILE A 193 4.44 4.35 -10.48
CA ILE A 193 4.81 5.70 -10.92
C ILE A 193 6.00 5.60 -11.88
N ALA A 194 5.92 6.31 -12.99
CA ALA A 194 7.03 6.46 -13.93
C ALA A 194 7.22 7.91 -14.36
N TYR A 195 8.44 8.20 -14.76
CA TYR A 195 8.86 9.45 -15.37
C TYR A 195 9.43 9.16 -16.74
N PHE A 196 9.10 10.02 -17.69
CA PHE A 196 9.73 10.04 -19.01
C PHE A 196 10.00 11.48 -19.41
N ASP A 197 11.13 11.74 -20.06
CA ASP A 197 11.49 13.03 -20.63
C ASP A 197 12.34 12.84 -21.89
N ALA A 198 12.02 13.58 -22.94
CA ALA A 198 12.70 13.56 -24.22
C ALA A 198 13.25 14.96 -24.54
N LYS A 199 14.58 15.07 -24.68
CA LYS A 199 15.27 16.35 -24.89
C LYS A 199 16.17 16.36 -26.13
N VAL A 200 16.22 17.51 -26.78
CA VAL A 200 17.22 17.83 -27.82
C VAL A 200 17.89 19.14 -27.43
N ASP A 201 19.23 19.16 -27.40
CA ASP A 201 20.01 20.32 -27.00
C ASP A 201 19.58 20.89 -25.63
N GLY A 202 19.20 19.99 -24.70
CA GLY A 202 18.70 20.34 -23.36
C GLY A 202 17.23 20.79 -23.29
N ASN A 203 16.56 21.01 -24.43
CA ASN A 203 15.19 21.48 -24.50
C ASN A 203 14.20 20.31 -24.63
N ALA A 204 13.13 20.34 -23.84
CA ALA A 204 12.08 19.32 -23.87
C ALA A 204 11.30 19.35 -25.20
N LEU A 205 11.02 18.18 -25.76
CA LEU A 205 10.31 18.04 -27.03
C LEU A 205 8.83 17.72 -26.84
N LYS A 206 7.96 18.36 -27.62
CA LYS A 206 6.58 17.89 -27.76
C LYS A 206 6.52 16.72 -28.74
N ALA A 207 5.80 15.68 -28.38
CA ALA A 207 5.52 14.59 -29.31
C ALA A 207 4.26 14.85 -30.12
N GLY A 208 4.26 14.37 -31.36
CA GLY A 208 3.07 14.30 -32.22
C GLY A 208 2.28 12.99 -32.05
N LYS A 209 2.80 12.01 -31.31
CA LYS A 209 2.15 10.73 -30.97
C LYS A 209 2.27 10.44 -29.48
N THR A 210 1.42 9.57 -28.96
CA THR A 210 1.52 9.02 -27.59
C THR A 210 2.64 7.99 -27.50
N LEU A 211 3.16 7.79 -26.29
CA LEU A 211 4.14 6.74 -25.98
C LEU A 211 3.43 5.51 -25.44
N LYS A 212 3.85 4.32 -25.86
CA LYS A 212 3.37 3.06 -25.28
C LYS A 212 4.29 2.69 -24.12
N VAL A 213 3.73 2.62 -22.91
CA VAL A 213 4.49 2.41 -21.68
C VAL A 213 4.04 1.10 -21.03
N LYS A 214 5.00 0.25 -20.66
CA LYS A 214 4.80 -0.80 -19.67
C LYS A 214 5.42 -0.32 -18.36
N MET A 215 4.58 0.09 -17.42
CA MET A 215 5.00 0.65 -16.15
C MET A 215 4.99 -0.44 -15.07
N PRO A 216 6.10 -0.67 -14.35
CA PRO A 216 6.15 -1.70 -13.32
C PRO A 216 5.25 -1.36 -12.13
N ALA A 217 4.52 -2.36 -11.67
CA ALA A 217 3.71 -2.29 -10.46
C ALA A 217 4.55 -2.59 -9.22
N VAL A 218 4.22 -1.93 -8.13
CA VAL A 218 4.87 -2.09 -6.82
C VAL A 218 4.11 -3.11 -5.96
N GLY A 219 2.78 -3.08 -6.02
CA GLY A 219 1.89 -4.00 -5.32
C GLY A 219 1.13 -4.94 -6.25
N GLN A 220 0.25 -5.74 -5.64
CA GLN A 220 -0.67 -6.62 -6.37
C GLN A 220 -1.74 -5.83 -7.13
N ASP A 221 -2.43 -6.49 -8.06
CA ASP A 221 -3.54 -5.86 -8.78
C ASP A 221 -4.69 -5.57 -7.82
N ALA A 222 -5.30 -4.40 -7.95
CA ALA A 222 -6.47 -4.04 -7.16
C ALA A 222 -7.37 -3.11 -7.97
N GLU A 223 -8.67 -3.23 -7.78
CA GLU A 223 -9.63 -2.43 -8.52
C GLU A 223 -9.61 -0.95 -8.13
N GLY A 224 -9.86 -0.09 -9.13
CA GLY A 224 -10.08 1.34 -8.94
C GLY A 224 -8.83 2.23 -9.09
N PHE A 225 -7.70 1.71 -9.56
CA PHE A 225 -6.57 2.54 -9.98
C PHE A 225 -6.85 3.21 -11.34
N MET A 226 -6.74 4.53 -11.35
CA MET A 226 -6.90 5.37 -12.54
C MET A 226 -5.53 5.91 -12.95
N LEU A 227 -5.40 6.25 -14.23
CA LEU A 227 -4.20 6.87 -14.77
C LEU A 227 -4.21 8.37 -14.46
N TYR A 228 -3.12 8.85 -13.85
CA TYR A 228 -2.87 10.25 -13.55
C TYR A 228 -1.62 10.75 -14.25
N THR A 229 -1.57 12.05 -14.52
CA THR A 229 -0.39 12.77 -14.98
C THR A 229 0.11 13.72 -13.91
N GLY A 230 1.43 13.86 -13.79
CA GLY A 230 2.06 14.81 -12.88
C GLY A 230 2.05 16.22 -13.46
N VAL A 231 1.62 17.19 -12.65
CA VAL A 231 1.60 18.62 -12.99
C VAL A 231 2.63 19.35 -12.12
N ASP A 232 3.54 20.06 -12.76
CA ASP A 232 4.54 20.88 -12.06
C ASP A 232 3.95 22.23 -11.64
N ASN A 233 3.93 22.47 -10.34
CA ASN A 233 3.45 23.71 -9.71
C ASN A 233 4.61 24.43 -9.00
N GLY A 234 5.64 24.83 -9.75
CA GLY A 234 6.77 25.59 -9.21
C GLY A 234 7.78 24.71 -8.47
N GLY A 235 8.07 23.53 -9.00
CA GLY A 235 9.03 22.56 -8.46
C GLY A 235 8.40 21.47 -7.58
N THR A 236 7.09 21.55 -7.33
CA THR A 236 6.33 20.49 -6.65
C THR A 236 5.38 19.84 -7.65
N ILE A 237 5.50 18.53 -7.81
CA ILE A 237 4.60 17.77 -8.70
C ILE A 237 3.35 17.36 -7.93
N THR A 238 2.16 17.68 -8.44
CA THR A 238 0.87 17.14 -7.96
C THR A 238 0.24 16.27 -9.05
N TRP A 239 -0.84 15.57 -8.74
CA TRP A 239 -1.47 14.65 -9.68
C TRP A 239 -2.74 15.22 -10.31
N LYS A 240 -2.95 14.94 -11.59
CA LYS A 240 -4.19 15.24 -12.31
C LYS A 240 -4.75 13.98 -12.95
N SER A 241 -6.02 13.68 -12.68
CA SER A 241 -6.65 12.49 -13.26
C SER A 241 -6.84 12.63 -14.77
N THR A 242 -6.54 11.57 -15.52
CA THR A 242 -6.85 11.49 -16.96
C THR A 242 -8.27 10.98 -17.23
N GLY A 243 -8.96 10.49 -16.20
CA GLY A 243 -10.27 9.82 -16.33
C GLY A 243 -10.21 8.41 -16.93
N LYS A 244 -9.02 7.91 -17.29
CA LYS A 244 -8.83 6.56 -17.86
C LYS A 244 -8.42 5.58 -16.76
N PRO A 245 -8.94 4.33 -16.74
CA PRO A 245 -8.43 3.30 -15.85
C PRO A 245 -7.03 2.87 -16.27
N CYS A 246 -6.21 2.40 -15.32
CA CYS A 246 -4.91 1.81 -15.66
C CYS A 246 -4.98 0.42 -16.32
N GLY A 247 -6.17 -0.18 -16.34
CA GLY A 247 -6.36 -1.56 -16.77
C GLY A 247 -5.91 -2.56 -15.72
N SER A 248 -5.87 -3.84 -16.10
CA SER A 248 -5.40 -4.94 -15.25
C SER A 248 -3.89 -5.12 -15.37
N LEU A 249 -3.27 -5.69 -14.33
CA LEU A 249 -1.85 -6.04 -14.38
C LEU A 249 -1.59 -7.13 -15.42
N VAL A 250 -0.57 -6.89 -16.25
CA VAL A 250 -0.04 -7.86 -17.19
C VAL A 250 1.20 -8.50 -16.58
N LYS A 251 1.23 -9.83 -16.49
CA LYS A 251 2.37 -10.58 -15.95
C LYS A 251 3.16 -11.22 -17.07
N GLU A 252 4.42 -10.82 -17.21
CA GLU A 252 5.39 -11.34 -18.18
C GLU A 252 6.67 -11.74 -17.44
N GLY A 253 6.89 -13.04 -17.25
CA GLY A 253 7.99 -13.53 -16.41
C GLY A 253 7.85 -13.04 -14.96
N ASP A 254 8.90 -12.38 -14.46
CA ASP A 254 8.94 -11.78 -13.12
C ASP A 254 8.36 -10.35 -13.08
N CYS A 255 8.03 -9.76 -14.24
CA CYS A 255 7.48 -8.42 -14.32
C CYS A 255 5.95 -8.43 -14.24
N SER A 256 5.39 -7.56 -13.40
CA SER A 256 3.97 -7.20 -13.41
C SER A 256 3.85 -5.73 -13.77
N THR A 257 3.17 -5.42 -14.87
CA THR A 257 3.14 -4.06 -15.43
C THR A 257 1.72 -3.60 -15.75
N TYR A 258 1.50 -2.29 -15.65
CA TYR A 258 0.38 -1.61 -16.27
C TYR A 258 0.79 -1.13 -17.66
N ASN A 259 -0.01 -1.46 -18.67
CA ASN A 259 0.30 -1.15 -20.06
C ASN A 259 -0.68 -0.09 -20.58
N PHE A 260 -0.18 1.07 -20.97
CA PHE A 260 -1.04 2.18 -21.41
C PHE A 260 -0.31 3.12 -22.37
N GLU A 261 -1.09 4.03 -22.96
CA GLU A 261 -0.57 5.13 -23.75
C GLU A 261 -0.52 6.42 -22.92
N MET A 262 0.61 7.11 -22.99
CA MET A 262 0.89 8.31 -22.20
C MET A 262 1.24 9.50 -23.10
N GLU A 263 0.79 10.69 -22.69
CA GLU A 263 1.22 11.97 -23.25
C GLU A 263 2.66 12.31 -22.82
N VAL A 264 3.41 12.97 -23.68
CA VAL A 264 4.87 13.02 -23.56
C VAL A 264 5.38 14.04 -22.55
N ASN A 265 6.48 13.66 -21.89
CA ASN A 265 7.22 14.36 -20.84
C ASN A 265 6.46 14.51 -19.53
N GLY A 266 7.11 14.11 -18.44
CA GLY A 266 6.60 14.25 -17.09
C GLY A 266 6.37 12.92 -16.40
N TYR A 267 5.66 13.02 -15.27
CA TYR A 267 5.30 11.86 -14.48
C TYR A 267 3.94 11.31 -14.91
N CYS A 268 3.79 9.99 -14.86
CA CYS A 268 2.50 9.33 -14.86
C CYS A 268 2.44 8.34 -13.69
N GLY A 269 1.23 8.02 -13.26
CA GLY A 269 1.03 7.04 -12.21
C GLY A 269 -0.31 6.37 -12.28
N CYS A 270 -0.35 5.13 -11.79
CA CYS A 270 -1.59 4.41 -11.52
C CYS A 270 -1.96 4.67 -10.08
N LEU A 271 -2.91 5.59 -9.89
CA LEU A 271 -3.25 6.14 -8.58
C LEU A 271 -4.71 5.94 -8.23
N LYS A 272 -4.99 5.91 -6.93
CA LYS A 272 -6.33 5.80 -6.38
C LYS A 272 -6.48 6.81 -5.23
N PRO A 273 -7.55 7.61 -5.17
CA PRO A 273 -7.78 8.47 -4.01
C PRO A 273 -7.77 7.68 -2.70
N ARG A 274 -7.15 8.25 -1.66
CA ARG A 274 -7.25 7.72 -0.30
C ARG A 274 -8.70 7.68 0.13
N ALA A 275 -9.06 6.62 0.82
CA ALA A 275 -10.45 6.35 1.18
C ALA A 275 -10.93 7.23 2.35
N CYS A 276 -10.03 7.59 3.27
CA CYS A 276 -10.34 8.34 4.48
C CYS A 276 -9.18 9.27 4.88
N GLU A 277 -9.39 10.15 5.87
CA GLU A 277 -8.37 11.11 6.34
C GLU A 277 -7.41 10.50 7.37
N GLU A 278 -7.83 9.45 8.09
CA GLU A 278 -7.02 8.72 9.08
C GLU A 278 -5.92 7.88 8.45
N ASP A 279 -6.02 7.70 7.15
CA ASP A 279 -4.98 7.18 6.30
C ASP A 279 -3.90 8.25 6.05
N CYS A 280 -3.03 8.37 7.05
CA CYS A 280 -1.87 9.25 7.06
C CYS A 280 -0.57 8.53 6.71
N SER A 281 -0.62 7.35 6.08
CA SER A 281 0.60 6.62 5.73
C SER A 281 1.53 7.48 4.87
N GLU A 282 2.81 7.53 5.25
CA GLU A 282 3.85 8.21 4.47
C GLU A 282 4.26 7.39 3.24
N ASP A 283 3.93 6.11 3.19
CA ASP A 283 4.23 5.26 2.04
C ASP A 283 3.12 5.35 0.99
N PRO A 284 3.34 6.01 -0.15
CA PRO A 284 2.32 6.11 -1.18
C PRO A 284 2.07 4.80 -1.91
N PHE A 285 3.01 3.84 -1.86
CA PHE A 285 2.88 2.57 -2.57
C PHE A 285 2.18 1.49 -1.76
N GLY A 286 1.88 1.79 -0.50
CA GLY A 286 1.51 0.77 0.44
C GLY A 286 0.81 1.29 1.68
N GLY A 287 0.75 0.39 2.65
CA GLY A 287 -0.21 0.40 3.73
C GLY A 287 -0.75 -1.01 3.88
N GLU A 288 -1.06 -1.37 5.11
CA GLU A 288 -1.74 -2.61 5.42
C GLU A 288 -3.09 -2.65 4.70
N ARG A 289 -3.28 -3.73 3.95
CA ARG A 289 -4.52 -3.97 3.22
C ARG A 289 -5.56 -4.52 4.19
N LEU A 290 -6.81 -4.52 3.73
CA LEU A 290 -7.87 -5.21 4.46
C LEU A 290 -7.46 -6.66 4.74
N PRO A 291 -7.75 -7.17 5.95
CA PRO A 291 -7.34 -8.50 6.34
C PRO A 291 -7.95 -9.53 5.38
N ASN A 292 -7.12 -10.40 4.82
CA ASN A 292 -7.62 -11.58 4.13
C ASN A 292 -8.20 -12.54 5.18
N LEU A 293 -9.52 -12.63 5.25
CA LEU A 293 -10.22 -13.47 6.22
C LEU A 293 -9.96 -14.97 6.04
N GLU A 294 -9.41 -15.38 4.90
CA GLU A 294 -9.00 -16.77 4.63
C GLU A 294 -7.55 -17.06 5.07
N SER A 295 -6.80 -16.04 5.51
CA SER A 295 -5.42 -16.20 5.95
C SER A 295 -5.34 -17.03 7.24
N ALA A 296 -4.36 -17.93 7.31
CA ALA A 296 -4.22 -18.89 8.42
C ALA A 296 -4.02 -18.21 9.79
N ASP A 297 -3.43 -17.00 9.82
CA ASP A 297 -3.17 -16.18 11.00
C ASP A 297 -4.35 -15.29 11.42
N ILE A 298 -5.47 -15.32 10.69
CA ILE A 298 -6.63 -14.47 10.92
C ILE A 298 -7.76 -15.27 11.58
N ARG A 299 -8.40 -14.68 12.60
CA ARG A 299 -9.68 -15.12 13.15
C ARG A 299 -10.60 -13.93 13.30
N TYR A 300 -11.91 -14.15 13.19
CA TYR A 300 -12.88 -13.07 13.26
C TYR A 300 -14.16 -13.50 13.96
N SER A 301 -14.88 -12.52 14.50
CA SER A 301 -16.15 -12.72 15.18
C SER A 301 -17.34 -12.59 14.23
N SER A 302 -18.53 -12.92 14.72
CA SER A 302 -19.78 -12.64 14.00
C SER A 302 -20.08 -11.14 13.82
N GLU A 303 -19.50 -10.27 14.64
CA GLU A 303 -19.62 -8.80 14.51
C GLU A 303 -18.56 -8.20 13.57
N GLY A 304 -17.63 -9.01 13.07
CA GLY A 304 -16.58 -8.59 12.14
C GLY A 304 -15.27 -8.13 12.80
N SER A 305 -15.14 -8.19 14.13
CA SER A 305 -13.87 -7.96 14.82
C SER A 305 -12.86 -9.01 14.42
N VAL A 306 -11.67 -8.58 14.01
CA VAL A 306 -10.60 -9.44 13.50
C VAL A 306 -9.43 -9.46 14.48
N ALA A 307 -8.89 -10.64 14.74
CA ALA A 307 -7.64 -10.84 15.44
C ALA A 307 -6.62 -11.46 14.48
N GLN A 308 -5.51 -10.75 14.26
CA GLN A 308 -4.35 -11.27 13.54
C GLN A 308 -3.30 -11.77 14.52
N ILE A 309 -3.03 -13.06 14.44
CA ILE A 309 -2.26 -13.83 15.41
C ILE A 309 -1.03 -14.39 14.70
N LYS A 310 0.13 -13.76 14.89
CA LYS A 310 1.36 -14.20 14.23
C LYS A 310 1.82 -15.57 14.74
N ASN A 311 2.58 -16.29 13.90
CA ASN A 311 3.13 -17.58 14.31
C ASN A 311 3.99 -17.43 15.57
N GLY A 312 3.82 -18.37 16.50
CA GLY A 312 4.43 -18.35 17.81
C GLY A 312 3.74 -17.47 18.84
N THR A 313 2.67 -16.71 18.54
CA THR A 313 1.94 -15.98 19.59
C THR A 313 1.48 -16.89 20.74
N TYR A 314 1.14 -18.14 20.42
CA TYR A 314 0.90 -19.21 21.38
C TYR A 314 2.03 -20.25 21.37
N THR A 315 2.07 -21.09 22.40
CA THR A 315 3.06 -22.17 22.54
C THR A 315 2.90 -23.26 21.47
N GLN A 316 1.69 -23.41 20.91
CA GLN A 316 1.40 -24.30 19.80
C GLN A 316 1.15 -23.51 18.53
N ASP A 317 1.31 -24.18 17.38
CA ASP A 317 0.93 -23.61 16.09
C ASP A 317 -0.58 -23.38 16.05
N ILE A 318 -0.98 -22.20 15.58
CA ILE A 318 -2.37 -21.76 15.46
C ILE A 318 -3.16 -22.71 14.57
N ALA A 319 -2.50 -23.35 13.58
CA ALA A 319 -3.13 -24.35 12.72
C ALA A 319 -3.68 -25.57 13.48
N ASN A 320 -3.18 -25.85 14.69
CA ASN A 320 -3.59 -26.98 15.53
C ASN A 320 -4.51 -26.57 16.69
N MET A 321 -4.96 -25.31 16.70
CA MET A 321 -5.73 -24.72 17.79
C MET A 321 -7.13 -24.31 17.34
N ASP A 322 -8.12 -24.49 18.23
CA ASP A 322 -9.44 -23.87 18.10
C ASP A 322 -9.37 -22.46 18.67
N VAL A 323 -9.35 -21.47 17.78
CA VAL A 323 -9.24 -20.05 18.14
C VAL A 323 -10.49 -19.31 17.67
N GLN A 324 -11.18 -18.69 18.62
CA GLN A 324 -12.44 -17.96 18.40
C GLN A 324 -12.29 -16.51 18.85
N VAL A 325 -12.81 -15.57 18.06
CA VAL A 325 -12.94 -14.17 18.45
C VAL A 325 -14.39 -13.91 18.83
N VAL A 326 -14.60 -13.33 20.01
CA VAL A 326 -15.91 -13.08 20.60
C VAL A 326 -16.02 -11.62 20.96
N ASP A 327 -16.98 -10.92 20.38
CA ASP A 327 -17.44 -9.62 20.87
C ASP A 327 -18.52 -9.86 21.92
N GLU A 328 -18.31 -9.34 23.12
CA GLU A 328 -19.18 -9.52 24.27
C GLU A 328 -19.72 -8.15 24.73
N PRO A 329 -20.84 -7.68 24.13
CA PRO A 329 -21.41 -6.36 24.45
C PRO A 329 -22.04 -6.32 25.86
N ASN A 330 -22.50 -7.45 26.38
CA ASN A 330 -23.10 -7.54 27.72
C ASN A 330 -22.07 -7.72 28.85
N LYS A 331 -20.78 -7.87 28.51
CA LYS A 331 -19.66 -7.97 29.46
C LYS A 331 -19.85 -9.06 30.53
N GLU A 332 -20.41 -10.21 30.17
CA GLU A 332 -20.70 -11.33 31.10
C GLU A 332 -19.45 -11.86 31.82
N SER A 333 -18.27 -11.69 31.23
CA SER A 333 -16.98 -12.08 31.82
C SER A 333 -16.48 -11.14 32.93
N ASP A 334 -17.10 -9.97 33.09
CA ASP A 334 -16.79 -9.02 34.17
C ASP A 334 -17.38 -9.48 35.51
N CYS A 335 -16.73 -9.11 36.62
CA CYS A 335 -17.27 -9.42 37.93
C CYS A 335 -18.47 -8.53 38.28
N ASP A 336 -19.61 -9.13 38.62
CA ASP A 336 -20.70 -8.43 39.27
C ASP A 336 -20.43 -8.18 40.78
N ILE A 337 -21.38 -7.57 41.50
CA ILE A 337 -21.26 -7.32 42.96
C ILE A 337 -21.06 -8.64 43.73
N CYS A 338 -21.65 -9.72 43.25
CA CYS A 338 -21.82 -10.99 43.94
C CYS A 338 -20.54 -11.80 43.85
N ASP A 339 -19.97 -11.89 42.65
CA ASP A 339 -18.63 -12.39 42.41
C ASP A 339 -17.60 -11.62 43.23
N GLN A 340 -17.67 -10.28 43.22
CA GLN A 340 -16.75 -9.45 43.99
C GLN A 340 -16.80 -9.77 45.49
N PHE A 341 -17.99 -9.98 46.04
CA PHE A 341 -18.16 -10.41 47.43
C PHE A 341 -17.76 -11.87 47.69
N GLN A 342 -18.07 -12.79 46.79
CA GLN A 342 -17.73 -14.20 46.88
C GLN A 342 -16.20 -14.36 46.96
N TYR A 343 -15.48 -13.68 46.08
CA TYR A 343 -14.03 -13.70 46.00
C TYR A 343 -13.36 -12.73 47.01
N GLY A 344 -14.12 -11.77 47.54
CA GLY A 344 -13.67 -10.84 48.58
C GLY A 344 -12.74 -9.74 48.06
N ILE A 345 -13.04 -9.25 46.85
CA ILE A 345 -12.29 -8.24 46.10
C ILE A 345 -13.13 -6.95 46.03
N ALA A 346 -12.46 -5.80 45.98
CA ALA A 346 -13.11 -4.52 45.70
C ALA A 346 -13.02 -4.21 44.19
N THR A 347 -13.87 -3.32 43.69
CA THR A 347 -13.89 -2.91 42.28
C THR A 347 -12.54 -2.41 41.81
N GLU A 348 -11.89 -1.55 42.62
CA GLU A 348 -10.54 -1.05 42.38
C GLU A 348 -9.45 -2.15 42.39
N ASP A 349 -9.70 -3.31 43.01
CA ASP A 349 -8.73 -4.41 43.05
C ASP A 349 -8.74 -5.25 41.75
N TRP A 350 -9.92 -5.40 41.12
CA TRP A 350 -10.06 -6.22 39.90
C TRP A 350 -10.09 -5.40 38.61
N PHE A 351 -10.53 -4.14 38.69
CA PHE A 351 -10.49 -3.19 37.60
C PHE A 351 -9.96 -1.84 38.11
N PRO A 352 -8.62 -1.70 38.25
CA PRO A 352 -8.04 -0.51 38.87
C PRO A 352 -8.25 0.77 38.05
N ALA A 353 -8.40 0.64 36.73
CA ALA A 353 -8.69 1.73 35.80
C ALA A 353 -10.19 2.02 35.63
N PHE A 354 -11.08 1.41 36.43
CA PHE A 354 -12.53 1.53 36.27
C PHE A 354 -13.02 2.98 36.22
N ALA A 355 -12.52 3.85 37.11
CA ALA A 355 -12.94 5.25 37.11
C ALA A 355 -12.52 5.98 35.83
N ASN A 356 -11.38 5.61 35.25
CA ASN A 356 -10.80 6.23 34.07
C ASN A 356 -11.39 5.71 32.76
N MET A 357 -12.22 4.66 32.77
CA MET A 357 -12.70 4.05 31.55
C MET A 357 -14.22 4.08 31.48
N ASN A 358 -14.74 4.62 30.37
CA ASN A 358 -16.12 4.40 29.96
C ASN A 358 -16.15 3.23 28.97
N ASP A 359 -16.47 2.02 29.45
CA ASP A 359 -16.30 0.79 28.70
C ASP A 359 -17.57 0.34 27.96
N SER A 360 -17.43 -0.04 26.69
CA SER A 360 -18.56 -0.45 25.84
C SER A 360 -18.72 -1.97 25.76
N LYS A 361 -17.67 -2.68 25.36
CA LYS A 361 -17.68 -4.13 25.15
C LYS A 361 -16.34 -4.78 25.44
N ASN A 362 -16.38 -6.09 25.64
CA ASN A 362 -15.16 -6.91 25.67
C ASN A 362 -14.94 -7.56 24.30
N VAL A 363 -13.67 -7.70 23.91
CA VAL A 363 -13.22 -8.46 22.74
C VAL A 363 -12.31 -9.57 23.26
N ILE A 364 -12.75 -10.83 23.10
CA ILE A 364 -12.13 -12.00 23.69
C ILE A 364 -11.63 -12.92 22.59
N VAL A 365 -10.36 -13.27 22.62
CA VAL A 365 -9.74 -14.29 21.76
C VAL A 365 -9.57 -15.57 22.58
N LYS A 366 -10.52 -16.49 22.44
CA LYS A 366 -10.53 -17.79 23.12
C LYS A 366 -9.69 -18.77 22.31
N ALA A 367 -8.56 -19.21 22.86
CA ALA A 367 -7.66 -20.15 22.23
C ALA A 367 -7.64 -21.47 23.00
N LYS A 368 -7.90 -22.60 22.34
CA LYS A 368 -7.86 -23.96 22.92
C LYS A 368 -6.97 -24.86 22.07
N ASN A 369 -6.21 -25.73 22.72
CA ASN A 369 -5.46 -26.76 22.01
C ASN A 369 -6.37 -27.92 21.57
N SER A 370 -5.82 -28.90 20.85
CA SER A 370 -6.59 -30.07 20.37
C SER A 370 -7.17 -30.94 21.50
N ALA A 371 -6.69 -30.79 22.73
CA ALA A 371 -7.24 -31.45 23.92
C ALA A 371 -8.35 -30.63 24.61
N GLY A 372 -8.69 -29.44 24.07
CA GLY A 372 -9.70 -28.53 24.62
C GLY A 372 -9.19 -27.65 25.77
N GLU A 373 -7.89 -27.67 26.07
CA GLU A 373 -7.29 -26.89 27.15
C GLU A 373 -7.04 -25.44 26.69
N ALA A 374 -7.47 -24.48 27.50
CA ALA A 374 -7.27 -23.06 27.24
C ALA A 374 -5.78 -22.70 27.17
N GLN A 375 -5.39 -22.00 26.11
CA GLN A 375 -4.05 -21.49 25.91
C GLN A 375 -4.01 -20.01 26.26
N GLN A 376 -2.96 -19.59 26.96
CA GLN A 376 -2.68 -18.19 27.23
C GLN A 376 -1.53 -17.75 26.35
N GLY A 377 -1.63 -16.57 25.75
CA GLY A 377 -0.47 -15.97 25.11
C GLY A 377 0.57 -15.59 26.18
N ASP A 378 1.83 -15.54 25.78
CA ASP A 378 2.96 -15.36 26.72
C ASP A 378 3.08 -13.92 27.24
N GLY A 379 2.20 -13.01 26.81
CA GLY A 379 2.19 -11.59 27.16
C GLY A 379 3.39 -10.80 26.63
N ASN A 380 4.37 -11.45 26.01
CA ASN A 380 5.57 -10.85 25.43
C ASN A 380 5.43 -10.65 23.92
N ARG A 381 4.59 -11.45 23.27
CA ARG A 381 4.31 -11.36 21.82
C ARG A 381 3.07 -10.52 21.56
N GLY A 382 3.12 -9.78 20.46
CA GLY A 382 2.00 -8.95 20.00
C GLY A 382 0.93 -9.74 19.26
N MET A 383 -0.28 -9.20 19.29
CA MET A 383 -1.42 -9.54 18.46
C MET A 383 -2.01 -8.23 17.95
N ARG A 384 -2.57 -8.25 16.74
CA ARG A 384 -3.29 -7.10 16.20
C ARG A 384 -4.78 -7.35 16.25
N ILE A 385 -5.51 -6.42 16.85
CA ILE A 385 -6.97 -6.43 16.90
C ILE A 385 -7.47 -5.33 15.95
N MET A 386 -8.39 -5.68 15.06
CA MET A 386 -8.99 -4.76 14.09
C MET A 386 -10.49 -4.78 14.32
N LEU A 387 -11.06 -3.64 14.73
CA LEU A 387 -12.48 -3.51 15.03
C LEU A 387 -13.16 -2.76 13.89
N PRO A 388 -14.25 -3.29 13.29
CA PRO A 388 -14.97 -2.60 12.24
C PRO A 388 -15.38 -1.20 12.70
N ARG A 389 -15.01 -0.19 11.94
CA ARG A 389 -15.19 1.21 12.33
C ARG A 389 -16.66 1.58 12.52
N ASP A 390 -17.57 0.99 11.74
CA ASP A 390 -19.02 1.16 11.87
C ASP A 390 -19.61 0.53 13.16
N LYS A 391 -18.82 -0.27 13.87
CA LYS A 391 -19.18 -0.93 15.14
C LYS A 391 -18.51 -0.31 16.36
N VAL A 392 -17.67 0.70 16.19
CA VAL A 392 -17.04 1.44 17.30
C VAL A 392 -17.69 2.81 17.39
N THR A 393 -18.25 3.12 18.56
CA THR A 393 -19.02 4.36 18.81
C THR A 393 -18.20 5.45 19.48
N GLU A 394 -17.06 5.06 20.04
CA GLU A 394 -16.12 5.87 20.77
C GLU A 394 -15.38 6.83 19.85
N THR A 395 -15.22 8.06 20.30
CA THR A 395 -14.49 9.11 19.57
C THR A 395 -12.98 8.84 19.60
N ASN A 396 -12.46 8.43 20.77
CA ASN A 396 -11.05 8.09 20.98
C ASN A 396 -10.97 6.72 21.67
N PRO A 397 -11.16 5.62 20.92
CA PRO A 397 -11.21 4.29 21.49
C PRO A 397 -9.82 3.84 21.98
N VAL A 398 -9.81 3.20 23.15
CA VAL A 398 -8.64 2.50 23.70
C VAL A 398 -8.96 1.05 24.01
N LEU A 399 -7.93 0.19 23.99
CA LEU A 399 -8.03 -1.16 24.52
C LEU A 399 -7.28 -1.30 25.84
N LEU A 400 -7.92 -1.92 26.83
CA LEU A 400 -7.27 -2.41 28.05
C LEU A 400 -7.12 -3.93 28.01
N THR A 401 -6.02 -4.41 28.57
CA THR A 401 -5.75 -5.86 28.62
C THR A 401 -6.36 -6.48 29.87
N GLY A 402 -6.96 -7.66 29.69
CA GLY A 402 -7.50 -8.48 30.77
C GLY A 402 -6.68 -9.75 30.98
N ARG A 403 -6.71 -10.27 32.21
CA ARG A 403 -6.16 -11.59 32.56
C ARG A 403 -7.21 -12.41 33.28
N LEU A 404 -7.42 -13.64 32.82
CA LEU A 404 -8.30 -14.59 33.48
C LEU A 404 -7.65 -15.10 34.78
N THR A 405 -8.39 -15.01 35.88
CA THR A 405 -7.92 -15.47 37.19
C THR A 405 -8.18 -16.97 37.39
N LYS A 406 -7.52 -17.58 38.39
CA LYS A 406 -7.76 -18.99 38.77
C LYS A 406 -9.19 -19.24 39.25
N GLN A 407 -9.88 -18.18 39.66
CA GLN A 407 -11.27 -18.20 40.14
C GLN A 407 -12.28 -18.07 38.98
N GLY A 408 -11.82 -17.88 37.74
CA GLY A 408 -12.68 -17.89 36.55
C GLY A 408 -13.18 -16.52 36.09
N TYR A 409 -12.78 -15.43 36.76
CA TYR A 409 -13.20 -14.06 36.39
C TYR A 409 -12.08 -13.26 35.72
N MET A 410 -12.46 -12.24 34.95
CA MET A 410 -11.54 -11.32 34.28
C MET A 410 -11.02 -10.22 35.22
N LYS A 411 -9.70 -10.06 35.27
CA LYS A 411 -9.03 -8.93 35.92
C LYS A 411 -8.49 -7.98 34.85
N TRP A 412 -8.97 -6.75 34.83
CA TRP A 412 -8.53 -5.73 33.89
C TRP A 412 -7.33 -4.97 34.45
N GLU A 413 -6.29 -4.83 33.64
CA GLU A 413 -5.07 -4.12 34.02
C GLU A 413 -5.19 -2.62 33.70
N THR A 414 -4.22 -1.81 34.13
CA THR A 414 -4.19 -0.36 33.84
C THR A 414 -3.49 -0.02 32.52
N SER A 415 -2.91 -1.01 31.85
CA SER A 415 -2.22 -0.83 30.57
C SER A 415 -3.25 -0.58 29.48
N LYS A 416 -3.32 0.67 29.02
CA LYS A 416 -4.10 1.10 27.86
C LYS A 416 -3.27 1.06 26.58
N TYR A 417 -3.93 0.76 25.47
CA TYR A 417 -3.38 0.74 24.14
C TYR A 417 -4.22 1.66 23.27
N GLU A 418 -3.56 2.67 22.71
CA GLU A 418 -4.14 3.62 21.77
C GLU A 418 -4.23 2.98 20.37
N GLN A 419 -5.07 3.53 19.51
CA GLN A 419 -5.18 3.03 18.13
C GLN A 419 -3.85 3.18 17.38
N ALA A 420 -3.53 2.20 16.54
CA ALA A 420 -2.47 2.30 15.55
C ALA A 420 -2.95 3.16 14.37
N THR A 421 -2.25 4.28 14.14
CA THR A 421 -2.55 5.23 13.06
C THR A 421 -1.58 5.07 11.89
N CYS A 422 -1.93 5.66 10.74
CA CYS A 422 -1.10 5.70 9.53
C CYS A 422 -0.67 4.32 8.99
N LEU A 423 -1.47 3.27 9.23
CA LEU A 423 -1.26 1.95 8.65
C LEU A 423 -1.74 1.86 7.20
N GLY A 424 -2.41 2.88 6.66
CA GLY A 424 -2.86 2.91 5.28
C GLY A 424 -4.34 2.52 5.14
N PRO A 425 -4.74 1.76 4.09
CA PRO A 425 -6.16 1.58 3.77
C PRO A 425 -6.94 0.86 4.87
N ILE A 426 -6.28 -0.02 5.64
CA ILE A 426 -6.92 -0.74 6.74
C ILE A 426 -7.54 0.20 7.78
N ASN A 427 -6.95 1.39 8.00
CA ASN A 427 -7.47 2.33 8.99
C ASN A 427 -8.81 2.96 8.56
N CYS A 428 -9.20 2.85 7.30
CA CYS A 428 -10.48 3.38 6.83
C CYS A 428 -11.66 2.50 7.21
N ASP A 429 -11.48 1.18 7.16
CA ASP A 429 -12.53 0.22 7.48
C ASP A 429 -12.44 -0.29 8.93
N TYR A 430 -11.24 -0.22 9.53
CA TYR A 430 -10.98 -0.74 10.87
C TYR A 430 -10.29 0.28 11.78
N ILE A 431 -10.63 0.19 13.06
CA ILE A 431 -9.84 0.75 14.16
C ILE A 431 -8.88 -0.35 14.63
N VAL A 432 -7.59 -0.08 14.51
CA VAL A 432 -6.54 -1.10 14.69
C VAL A 432 -5.81 -0.86 16.00
N PHE A 433 -5.51 -1.94 16.72
CA PHE A 433 -4.74 -1.92 17.96
C PHE A 433 -3.65 -2.98 17.92
N ASP A 434 -2.42 -2.58 18.26
CA ASP A 434 -1.31 -3.49 18.49
C ASP A 434 -1.17 -3.73 20.00
N VAL A 435 -1.52 -4.94 20.44
CA VAL A 435 -1.68 -5.31 21.85
C VAL A 435 -0.88 -6.55 22.20
N PRO A 436 -0.47 -6.77 23.46
CA PRO A 436 0.07 -8.05 23.90
C PRO A 436 -0.98 -9.13 23.75
N ALA A 437 -0.56 -10.34 23.41
CA ALA A 437 -1.45 -11.50 23.30
C ALA A 437 -1.87 -12.02 24.69
N THR A 438 -2.86 -11.38 25.31
CA THR A 438 -3.49 -11.83 26.56
C THR A 438 -4.77 -12.63 26.32
N GLY A 439 -5.33 -12.53 25.11
CA GLY A 439 -6.59 -13.14 24.72
C GLY A 439 -7.83 -12.40 25.23
N ASN A 440 -7.69 -11.29 25.96
CA ASN A 440 -8.82 -10.57 26.53
C ASN A 440 -8.58 -9.07 26.50
N TYR A 441 -9.52 -8.34 25.91
CA TYR A 441 -9.44 -6.90 25.70
C TYR A 441 -10.77 -6.24 26.05
N LYS A 442 -10.70 -5.05 26.65
CA LYS A 442 -11.87 -4.22 26.94
C LYS A 442 -11.76 -2.96 26.11
N LEU A 443 -12.81 -2.65 25.35
CA LEU A 443 -12.93 -1.45 24.52
C LEU A 443 -13.69 -0.37 25.27
N GLY A 444 -13.26 0.88 25.10
CA GLY A 444 -13.96 2.04 25.61
C GLY A 444 -13.19 3.33 25.42
N GLU A 445 -13.66 4.40 26.06
CA GLU A 445 -12.99 5.70 26.07
C GLU A 445 -12.22 5.92 27.37
N TRP A 446 -11.03 6.50 27.24
CA TRP A 446 -10.20 6.86 28.38
C TRP A 446 -10.45 8.29 28.84
N ASN A 447 -10.83 8.44 30.11
CA ASN A 447 -10.91 9.72 30.80
C ASN A 447 -9.69 9.88 31.73
N GLU A 448 -8.80 10.81 31.38
CA GLU A 448 -7.62 11.14 32.21
C GLU A 448 -8.01 11.79 33.54
N ASN A 449 -9.15 12.48 33.60
CA ASN A 449 -9.66 13.18 34.77
C ASN A 449 -11.11 12.75 35.03
N PRO A 450 -11.33 11.52 35.52
CA PRO A 450 -12.67 11.09 35.85
C PRO A 450 -13.28 12.01 36.89
N ASP A 451 -14.57 12.30 36.75
CA ASP A 451 -15.28 13.21 37.64
C ASP A 451 -14.94 12.88 39.09
N ALA A 452 -14.62 13.92 39.86
CA ALA A 452 -14.32 13.76 41.26
C ALA A 452 -15.50 13.03 41.91
N ALA A 453 -15.21 11.89 42.55
CA ALA A 453 -16.15 11.22 43.43
C ALA A 453 -16.84 12.27 44.31
N GLY A 454 -18.18 12.30 44.30
CA GLY A 454 -18.96 13.32 45.01
C GLY A 454 -18.53 13.48 46.48
N GLU A 455 -18.75 14.68 47.04
CA GLU A 455 -18.24 15.01 48.38
C GLU A 455 -18.64 13.99 49.46
N ASP A 456 -17.65 13.59 50.26
CA ASP A 456 -17.83 12.73 51.42
C ASP A 456 -18.80 13.38 52.42
N THR A 457 -20.03 12.87 52.51
CA THR A 457 -21.08 13.47 53.34
C THR A 457 -21.19 12.80 54.70
N TYR A 458 -21.04 11.47 54.75
CA TYR A 458 -21.15 10.69 55.98
C TYR A 458 -20.04 9.65 56.11
N VAL A 459 -19.75 9.24 57.35
CA VAL A 459 -18.80 8.15 57.62
C VAL A 459 -19.53 6.94 58.20
N LEU A 460 -19.45 5.81 57.50
CA LEU A 460 -19.86 4.50 58.01
C LEU A 460 -18.72 3.88 58.80
N LYS A 461 -18.92 3.77 60.11
CA LYS A 461 -17.93 3.22 61.05
C LYS A 461 -18.28 1.80 61.45
N THR A 462 -17.36 0.86 61.24
CA THR A 462 -17.50 -0.52 61.73
C THR A 462 -16.57 -0.78 62.93
N ARG A 463 -17.06 -1.53 63.93
CA ARG A 463 -16.27 -1.97 65.10
C ARG A 463 -15.83 -3.42 64.92
N VAL A 464 -14.70 -3.61 64.25
CA VAL A 464 -14.18 -4.93 63.89
C VAL A 464 -12.71 -5.11 64.27
N LEU A 465 -12.21 -6.34 64.20
CA LEU A 465 -10.82 -6.66 64.51
C LEU A 465 -9.89 -6.23 63.37
N ARG A 466 -8.61 -5.95 63.68
CA ARG A 466 -7.60 -5.44 62.73
C ARG A 466 -7.44 -6.33 61.48
N ASN A 467 -7.58 -7.64 61.63
CA ASN A 467 -7.44 -8.62 60.55
C ASN A 467 -8.77 -8.89 59.81
N SER A 468 -9.79 -8.07 60.01
CA SER A 468 -11.04 -8.19 59.26
C SER A 468 -10.96 -7.33 58.00
N THR A 469 -11.43 -7.87 56.89
CA THR A 469 -11.72 -7.11 55.67
C THR A 469 -13.19 -6.71 55.70
N ILE A 470 -13.47 -5.45 55.36
CA ILE A 470 -14.83 -4.93 55.23
C ILE A 470 -14.99 -4.48 53.80
N LEU A 471 -15.92 -5.11 53.10
CA LEU A 471 -16.34 -4.73 51.76
C LEU A 471 -17.70 -4.05 51.88
N VAL A 472 -17.89 -3.00 51.11
CA VAL A 472 -19.09 -2.17 51.10
C VAL A 472 -19.54 -2.10 49.65
N ALA A 473 -20.62 -2.79 49.30
CA ALA A 473 -21.22 -2.67 47.98
C ALA A 473 -22.30 -1.59 47.97
N ASN A 474 -22.47 -0.97 46.82
CA ASN A 474 -23.54 -0.03 46.53
C ASN A 474 -24.42 -0.61 45.41
N LYS A 475 -25.68 -0.93 45.74
CA LYS A 475 -26.66 -1.54 44.82
C LYS A 475 -27.04 -0.63 43.67
N LYS A 476 -27.04 0.69 43.90
CA LYS A 476 -27.38 1.67 42.86
C LYS A 476 -26.27 1.76 41.83
N THR A 477 -25.01 1.68 42.26
CA THR A 477 -23.87 1.86 41.35
C THR A 477 -23.27 0.56 40.85
N GLY A 478 -23.53 -0.59 41.48
CA GLY A 478 -22.90 -1.85 41.09
C GLY A 478 -21.51 -2.07 41.68
N TYR A 479 -21.03 -1.19 42.58
CA TYR A 479 -19.61 -1.15 42.97
C TYR A 479 -19.36 -1.70 44.37
N VAL A 480 -18.18 -2.28 44.57
CA VAL A 480 -17.71 -2.82 45.84
C VAL A 480 -16.45 -2.08 46.29
N TYR A 481 -16.47 -1.49 47.48
CA TYR A 481 -15.37 -0.72 48.04
C TYR A 481 -14.79 -1.38 49.27
N ARG A 482 -13.48 -1.23 49.48
CA ARG A 482 -12.79 -1.72 50.68
C ARG A 482 -12.71 -0.62 51.74
N ALA A 483 -13.28 -0.86 52.92
CA ALA A 483 -13.18 0.12 54.00
C ALA A 483 -11.73 0.26 54.50
N LYS A 484 -11.28 1.50 54.67
CA LYS A 484 -9.88 1.83 55.02
C LYS A 484 -9.65 1.78 56.53
N ASN A 485 -8.45 1.37 56.93
CA ASN A 485 -8.03 1.40 58.34
C ASN A 485 -7.77 2.85 58.76
N VAL A 486 -8.33 3.26 59.89
CA VAL A 486 -8.11 4.60 60.46
C VAL A 486 -7.37 4.49 61.79
N THR A 487 -6.28 5.24 61.92
CA THR A 487 -5.52 5.43 63.15
C THR A 487 -5.98 6.71 63.82
N ARG A 488 -6.42 6.63 65.08
CA ARG A 488 -6.71 7.82 65.91
C ARG A 488 -6.06 7.63 67.27
N LYS A 489 -5.38 8.66 67.77
CA LYS A 489 -4.70 8.65 69.08
C LYS A 489 -3.81 7.40 69.28
N GLY A 490 -2.99 7.07 68.28
CA GLY A 490 -2.08 5.91 68.32
C GLY A 490 -2.73 4.52 68.21
N LYS A 491 -4.06 4.41 68.01
CA LYS A 491 -4.77 3.13 67.89
C LYS A 491 -5.37 2.94 66.49
N THR A 492 -4.88 1.95 65.75
CA THR A 492 -5.43 1.50 64.46
C THR A 492 -6.46 0.39 64.69
N ARG A 493 -7.74 0.75 64.76
CA ARG A 493 -8.81 -0.23 65.07
C ARG A 493 -10.11 -0.04 64.32
N THR A 494 -10.26 1.02 63.52
CA THR A 494 -11.53 1.30 62.88
C THR A 494 -11.42 1.17 61.37
N LYS A 495 -12.32 0.38 60.77
CA LYS A 495 -12.58 0.39 59.33
C LYS A 495 -13.68 1.41 59.07
N GLU A 496 -13.38 2.44 58.31
CA GLU A 496 -14.32 3.51 57.94
C GLU A 496 -14.52 3.49 56.41
N TYR A 497 -15.78 3.64 55.98
CA TYR A 497 -16.18 3.89 54.60
C TYR A 497 -16.84 5.26 54.54
N HIS A 498 -16.49 6.05 53.53
CA HIS A 498 -17.03 7.37 53.33
C HIS A 498 -18.19 7.26 52.34
N ILE A 499 -19.39 7.64 52.80
CA ILE A 499 -20.61 7.63 52.01
C ILE A 499 -20.69 8.99 51.32
N ARG A 500 -20.84 8.97 50.00
CA ARG A 500 -20.92 10.18 49.16
C ARG A 500 -22.32 10.78 49.21
N GLN A 501 -22.46 12.05 48.85
CA GLN A 501 -23.73 12.80 48.94
C GLN A 501 -24.87 12.18 48.13
N ASP A 502 -24.54 11.55 47.02
CA ASP A 502 -25.42 10.96 46.01
C ASP A 502 -25.77 9.49 46.28
N GLU A 503 -25.17 8.89 47.32
CA GLU A 503 -25.42 7.51 47.73
C GLU A 503 -26.58 7.43 48.74
N ASN A 504 -27.57 6.60 48.43
CA ASN A 504 -28.57 6.19 49.41
C ASN A 504 -28.00 5.05 50.26
N MET A 505 -28.06 5.20 51.58
CA MET A 505 -27.56 4.18 52.50
C MET A 505 -28.39 2.89 52.43
N ASP A 506 -29.67 2.94 52.05
CA ASP A 506 -30.47 1.71 51.86
C ASP A 506 -29.96 0.84 50.69
N ASP A 507 -29.15 1.43 49.80
CA ASP A 507 -28.48 0.74 48.71
C ASP A 507 -27.15 0.10 49.15
N ILE A 508 -26.70 0.32 50.39
CA ILE A 508 -25.39 -0.12 50.84
C ILE A 508 -25.47 -1.49 51.54
N ILE A 509 -24.66 -2.43 51.03
CA ILE A 509 -24.48 -3.77 51.60
C ILE A 509 -23.07 -3.88 52.17
N VAL A 510 -22.94 -4.48 53.37
CA VAL A 510 -21.65 -4.63 54.04
C VAL A 510 -21.33 -6.10 54.28
N LEU A 511 -20.18 -6.54 53.77
CA LEU A 511 -19.61 -7.85 54.05
C LEU A 511 -18.38 -7.70 54.95
N GLN A 512 -18.43 -8.35 56.11
CA GLN A 512 -17.29 -8.52 57.00
C GLN A 512 -16.71 -9.92 56.85
N ARG A 513 -15.46 -9.97 56.38
CA ARG A 513 -14.64 -11.17 56.33
C ARG A 513 -13.67 -11.19 57.51
N TYR A 514 -13.76 -12.19 58.37
CA TYR A 514 -12.90 -12.30 59.56
C TYR A 514 -11.89 -13.44 59.42
N GLN A 515 -10.60 -13.08 59.42
CA GLN A 515 -9.49 -14.05 59.40
C GLN A 515 -8.78 -14.08 60.77
N HIS A 516 -8.91 -15.19 61.50
CA HIS A 516 -8.19 -15.44 62.75
C HIS A 516 -6.91 -16.22 62.45
N LYS A 517 -5.79 -15.93 63.14
CA LYS A 517 -4.50 -16.65 62.97
C LYS A 517 -4.53 -18.19 63.17
N LYS A 518 -5.64 -18.76 63.65
CA LYS A 518 -5.75 -20.17 64.12
C LYS A 518 -7.15 -20.77 63.91
N LYS A 519 -8.09 -20.04 63.28
CA LYS A 519 -9.46 -20.54 63.08
C LYS A 519 -9.84 -20.30 61.63
N ALA A 520 -10.65 -21.20 61.08
CA ALA A 520 -11.29 -21.02 59.79
C ALA A 520 -11.90 -19.61 59.68
N GLU A 521 -11.77 -19.06 58.49
CA GLU A 521 -12.31 -17.77 58.16
C GLU A 521 -13.83 -17.74 58.42
N LYS A 522 -14.33 -16.63 58.96
CA LYS A 522 -15.77 -16.47 59.24
C LYS A 522 -16.29 -15.27 58.47
N LYS A 523 -17.27 -15.52 57.63
CA LYS A 523 -18.01 -14.48 56.91
C LYS A 523 -19.19 -14.00 57.76
N ARG A 524 -19.40 -12.69 57.77
CA ARG A 524 -20.50 -12.00 58.46
C ARG A 524 -21.04 -10.96 57.51
N TYR A 525 -22.34 -10.99 57.24
CA TYR A 525 -22.94 -10.06 56.30
C TYR A 525 -23.99 -9.20 57.02
N ALA A 526 -24.16 -7.98 56.53
CA ALA A 526 -25.19 -7.06 56.95
C ALA A 526 -25.64 -6.26 55.73
N GLU A 527 -26.89 -6.43 55.33
CA GLU A 527 -27.61 -5.43 54.55
C GLU A 527 -28.10 -4.36 55.52
N VAL A 528 -27.98 -3.09 55.15
CA VAL A 528 -28.12 -2.01 56.12
C VAL A 528 -29.04 -0.94 55.58
N LYS A 529 -30.10 -0.63 56.33
CA LYS A 529 -30.96 0.55 56.10
C LYS A 529 -30.52 1.72 56.99
N LEU A 530 -30.75 2.95 56.53
CA LEU A 530 -30.37 4.17 57.28
C LEU A 530 -31.01 4.19 58.68
N THR A 531 -32.27 3.74 58.79
CA THR A 531 -33.05 3.71 60.05
C THR A 531 -32.49 2.73 61.08
N ASP A 532 -31.76 1.71 60.64
CA ASP A 532 -31.29 0.62 61.51
C ASP A 532 -29.94 0.95 62.15
N LEU A 533 -29.30 2.04 61.72
CA LEU A 533 -27.99 2.46 62.19
C LEU A 533 -28.06 3.54 63.27
N LYS A 534 -27.12 3.46 64.22
CA LYS A 534 -26.95 4.55 65.18
C LYS A 534 -26.29 5.75 64.49
N TYR A 535 -27.08 6.78 64.22
CA TYR A 535 -26.59 8.07 63.75
C TYR A 535 -25.96 8.91 64.86
N LYS A 536 -24.85 9.57 64.55
CA LYS A 536 -24.17 10.55 65.40
C LYS A 536 -24.10 11.89 64.68
N LYS A 537 -25.17 12.68 64.80
CA LYS A 537 -25.35 13.99 64.16
C LYS A 537 -24.12 14.91 64.24
N LYS A 538 -23.56 15.12 65.43
CA LYS A 538 -22.37 15.99 65.65
C LYS A 538 -21.11 15.56 64.86
N LYS A 539 -21.06 14.34 64.37
CA LYS A 539 -19.90 13.78 63.66
C LYS A 539 -20.24 13.31 62.25
N LYS A 540 -21.46 13.59 61.76
CA LYS A 540 -21.99 13.07 60.48
C LYS A 540 -21.63 11.59 60.26
N MET A 541 -21.89 10.75 61.26
CA MET A 541 -21.36 9.37 61.31
C MET A 541 -22.45 8.36 61.64
N TYR A 542 -22.46 7.24 60.92
CA TYR A 542 -23.26 6.06 61.24
C TYR A 542 -22.38 4.95 61.84
N VAL A 543 -22.92 4.16 62.77
CA VAL A 543 -22.19 3.09 63.45
C VAL A 543 -22.89 1.75 63.27
N LEU A 544 -22.27 0.86 62.49
CA LEU A 544 -22.71 -0.54 62.35
C LEU A 544 -22.32 -1.35 63.59
N ARG A 545 -23.32 -1.95 64.27
CA ARG A 545 -23.09 -2.78 65.46
C ARG A 545 -23.02 -4.25 65.09
N LYS A 546 -22.26 -5.03 65.88
CA LYS A 546 -22.09 -6.48 65.73
C LYS A 546 -23.41 -7.29 65.71
N ARG A 547 -24.49 -6.78 66.32
CA ARG A 547 -25.80 -7.44 66.38
C ARG A 547 -26.60 -7.32 65.07
N THR A 548 -26.23 -6.40 64.19
CA THR A 548 -26.90 -6.15 62.90
C THR A 548 -26.42 -7.11 61.80
N SER A 549 -25.36 -7.89 62.05
CA SER A 549 -24.80 -8.86 61.08
C SER A 549 -25.13 -10.31 61.46
N LYS A 550 -25.57 -11.12 60.50
CA LYS A 550 -25.70 -12.59 60.66
C LYS A 550 -24.37 -13.28 60.34
N LYS A 551 -24.08 -14.39 61.02
CA LYS A 551 -22.87 -15.20 60.77
C LYS A 551 -23.27 -16.36 59.85
N ILE A 552 -22.51 -16.55 58.79
CA ILE A 552 -22.68 -17.62 57.80
C ILE A 552 -21.38 -18.44 57.72
N LYS A 553 -21.47 -19.64 57.17
CA LYS A 553 -20.31 -20.48 56.87
C LYS A 553 -19.97 -20.41 55.39
N GLU A 554 -20.97 -20.57 54.54
CA GLU A 554 -20.81 -20.69 53.08
C GLU A 554 -21.47 -19.53 52.32
N TRP A 555 -21.17 -19.40 51.02
CA TRP A 555 -21.64 -18.30 50.17
C TRP A 555 -23.12 -18.44 49.78
N ASP A 556 -23.56 -19.66 49.50
CA ASP A 556 -24.95 -20.03 49.19
C ASP A 556 -25.93 -19.66 50.32
N GLU A 557 -25.46 -19.69 51.57
CA GLU A 557 -26.18 -19.22 52.77
C GLU A 557 -26.36 -17.68 52.83
N MET A 558 -25.77 -16.92 51.91
CA MET A 558 -25.96 -15.47 51.84
C MET A 558 -27.33 -15.13 51.26
N ASP A 559 -28.04 -14.31 52.01
CA ASP A 559 -29.33 -13.73 51.64
C ASP A 559 -29.06 -12.30 51.13
N LEU A 560 -28.80 -12.20 49.83
CA LEU A 560 -28.64 -10.95 49.13
C LEU A 560 -29.69 -10.90 48.02
N ASN A 561 -30.84 -10.26 48.30
CA ASN A 561 -32.01 -10.19 47.41
C ASN A 561 -31.76 -9.55 46.02
N LEU A 562 -30.57 -9.00 45.78
CA LEU A 562 -30.17 -8.33 44.53
C LEU A 562 -28.94 -8.98 43.88
N CYS A 563 -28.38 -10.02 44.52
CA CYS A 563 -27.23 -10.75 44.01
C CYS A 563 -27.55 -12.17 43.51
N LYS A 564 -28.80 -12.58 43.66
CA LYS A 564 -29.34 -13.85 43.21
C LYS A 564 -30.47 -13.58 42.23
#